data_AF-A0AAD2Y4S5-F1
#
_entry.id   AF-A0AAD2Y4S5-F1
#
_cell.length_a   1.000
_cell.length_b   1.000
_cell.length_c   1.000
_cell.angle_alpha   90.00
_cell.angle_beta   90.00
_cell.angle_gamma   90.00
#
_symmetry.space_group_name_H-M   'P 1'
#
loop_
_entity.id
_entity.type
_entity.pdbx_description
1 polymer ?
#
loop_
_entity_poly.entity_id
_entity_poly.type
_entity_poly.pdbx_seq_one_letter_code
_entity_poly.pdbx_strand_id
1 'polypeptide(L)'
;MNNQSENYLAVLNIKDRSFKKIKYVDKTSEIVTIIVNYADKDYIIFEEFDQVNRKSIYFIFNLREGDYKIIHSVLNVNPIHYTQIARQGNKLYMNMFYKSDIYRTYSFDLLSGNMKVIEKENSSHPIYFNGNVYFNR
;
A
#
# COMPACT_ATOMS: atom_id res chain seq x y z
N MET A 1 9.94 -18.33 21.67
CA MET A 1 9.80 -16.91 22.09
C MET A 1 8.86 -16.25 21.11
N ASN A 2 7.78 -15.63 21.58
CA ASN A 2 6.77 -15.00 20.70
C ASN A 2 7.41 -13.84 19.92
N ASN A 3 7.74 -14.09 18.65
CA ASN A 3 8.42 -13.15 17.76
C ASN A 3 7.47 -12.11 17.14
N GLN A 4 6.34 -11.78 17.80
CA GLN A 4 5.43 -10.76 17.30
C GLN A 4 5.98 -9.38 17.63
N SER A 5 6.02 -8.50 16.63
CA SER A 5 6.36 -7.09 16.85
C SER A 5 5.37 -6.44 17.81
N GLU A 6 5.83 -5.50 18.63
CA GLU A 6 4.95 -4.64 19.42
C GLU A 6 4.23 -3.62 18.55
N ASN A 7 4.75 -3.36 17.34
CA ASN A 7 4.15 -2.46 16.37
C ASN A 7 3.04 -3.17 15.58
N TYR A 8 1.94 -2.46 15.36
CA TYR A 8 0.80 -2.97 14.62
C TYR A 8 0.02 -1.84 13.93
N LEU A 9 -0.69 -2.19 12.86
CA LEU A 9 -1.78 -1.40 12.33
C LEU A 9 -3.02 -1.62 13.20
N ALA A 10 -3.66 -0.54 13.63
CA ALA A 10 -4.91 -0.57 14.40
C ALA A 10 -5.94 0.41 13.87
N VAL A 11 -7.19 0.17 14.26
CA VAL A 11 -8.33 1.07 14.04
C VAL A 11 -8.90 1.50 15.39
N LEU A 12 -9.21 2.79 15.49
CA LEU A 12 -9.95 3.39 16.59
C LEU A 12 -11.28 3.91 16.04
N ASN A 13 -12.38 3.38 16.53
CA ASN A 13 -13.69 3.94 16.25
C ASN A 13 -13.87 5.20 17.11
N ILE A 14 -13.99 6.36 16.46
CA ILE A 14 -14.07 7.65 17.15
C ILE A 14 -15.37 7.82 17.94
N LYS A 15 -16.46 7.14 17.54
CA LYS A 15 -17.77 7.28 18.18
C LYS A 15 -17.83 6.56 19.53
N ASP A 16 -17.43 5.30 19.57
CA ASP A 16 -17.52 4.45 20.75
C ASP A 16 -16.17 4.19 21.44
N ARG A 17 -15.08 4.74 20.88
CA ARG A 17 -13.69 4.55 21.34
C ARG A 17 -13.23 3.10 21.33
N SER A 18 -13.94 2.21 20.63
CA SER A 18 -13.50 0.82 20.47
C SER A 18 -12.23 0.77 19.63
N PHE A 19 -11.32 -0.10 20.07
CA PHE A 19 -10.00 -0.27 19.49
C PHE A 19 -9.82 -1.70 19.01
N LYS A 20 -9.30 -1.86 17.79
CA LYS A 20 -9.02 -3.17 17.21
C LYS A 20 -7.67 -3.16 16.50
N LYS A 21 -6.84 -4.16 16.79
CA LYS A 21 -5.61 -4.43 16.03
C LYS A 21 -5.97 -5.15 14.72
N ILE A 22 -5.37 -4.73 13.62
CA ILE A 22 -5.60 -5.27 12.28
C ILE A 22 -4.44 -6.20 11.89
N LYS A 23 -3.20 -5.69 11.89
CA LYS A 23 -2.01 -6.45 11.49
C LYS A 23 -0.85 -6.13 12.42
N TYR A 24 -0.16 -7.14 12.91
CA TYR A 24 1.16 -6.96 13.52
C TYR A 24 2.22 -6.78 12.44
N VAL A 25 3.16 -5.88 12.68
CA VAL A 25 4.34 -5.72 11.81
C VAL A 25 5.15 -7.01 11.83
N ASP A 26 5.57 -7.49 10.67
CA ASP A 26 6.44 -8.65 10.60
C ASP A 26 7.86 -8.20 11.00
N LYS A 27 8.38 -8.79 12.09
CA LYS A 27 9.66 -8.40 12.70
C LYS A 27 10.84 -8.91 11.89
N THR A 28 11.00 -8.35 10.70
CA THR A 28 12.01 -8.69 9.69
C THR A 28 13.28 -7.86 9.84
N SER A 29 13.19 -6.69 10.48
CA SER A 29 14.32 -5.85 10.89
C SER A 29 13.95 -4.94 12.07
N GLU A 30 14.89 -4.08 12.49
CA GLU A 30 14.69 -3.13 13.59
C GLU A 30 13.72 -1.98 13.25
N ILE A 31 13.65 -1.59 11.97
CA ILE A 31 12.87 -0.42 11.53
C ILE A 31 11.90 -0.87 10.44
N VAL A 32 10.73 -1.33 10.89
CA VAL A 32 9.62 -1.71 10.02
C VAL A 32 8.39 -0.89 10.39
N THR A 33 7.80 -0.22 9.39
CA THR A 33 6.67 0.71 9.56
C THR A 33 5.48 0.30 8.69
N ILE A 34 4.26 0.53 9.16
CA ILE A 34 3.06 0.42 8.33
C ILE A 34 2.55 1.81 7.96
N ILE A 35 2.30 2.03 6.67
CA ILE A 35 1.79 3.28 6.10
C ILE A 35 0.46 2.99 5.42
N VAL A 36 -0.61 3.67 5.85
CA VAL A 36 -1.92 3.57 5.17
C VAL A 36 -1.91 4.51 3.97
N ASN A 37 -1.96 3.94 2.76
CA ASN A 37 -1.88 4.69 1.50
C ASN A 37 -3.26 5.02 0.92
N TYR A 38 -4.30 4.26 1.29
CA TYR A 38 -5.67 4.49 0.83
C TYR A 38 -6.70 3.85 1.76
N ALA A 39 -7.86 4.47 1.87
CA ALA A 39 -9.02 3.89 2.52
C ALA A 39 -10.31 4.38 1.87
N ASP A 40 -11.29 3.48 1.75
CA ASP A 40 -12.68 3.81 1.45
C ASP A 40 -13.65 2.94 2.26
N LYS A 41 -14.91 2.89 1.85
CA LYS A 41 -15.96 2.13 2.54
C LYS A 41 -15.77 0.60 2.49
N ASP A 42 -15.00 0.09 1.53
CA ASP A 42 -14.86 -1.35 1.26
C ASP A 42 -13.43 -1.84 1.61
N TYR A 43 -12.40 -1.03 1.35
CA TYR A 43 -11.01 -1.45 1.42
C TYR A 43 -10.09 -0.45 2.12
N ILE A 44 -9.05 -0.98 2.77
CA ILE A 44 -7.85 -0.22 3.17
C ILE A 44 -6.65 -0.80 2.42
N ILE A 45 -5.82 0.06 1.83
CA ILE A 45 -4.54 -0.32 1.23
C ILE A 45 -3.43 0.26 2.07
N PHE A 46 -2.51 -0.61 2.48
CA PHE A 46 -1.38 -0.20 3.29
C PHE A 46 -0.10 -0.89 2.85
N GLU A 47 1.00 -0.28 3.22
CA GLU A 47 2.35 -0.71 2.94
C GLU A 47 3.05 -1.04 4.25
N GLU A 48 3.65 -2.22 4.32
CA GLU A 48 4.65 -2.52 5.33
C GLU A 48 6.03 -2.32 4.70
N PHE A 49 6.77 -1.36 5.23
CA PHE A 49 8.08 -0.98 4.74
C PHE A 49 9.15 -1.34 5.75
N ASP A 50 10.01 -2.29 5.36
CA ASP A 50 11.24 -2.63 6.06
C ASP A 50 12.37 -1.72 5.53
N GLN A 51 12.76 -0.74 6.35
CA GLN A 51 13.71 0.29 5.95
C GLN A 51 15.13 -0.26 5.82
N VAL A 52 15.49 -1.21 6.68
CA VAL A 52 16.83 -1.82 6.70
C VAL A 52 17.02 -2.70 5.48
N ASN A 53 16.04 -3.57 5.20
CA ASN A 53 16.09 -4.47 4.05
C ASN A 53 15.60 -3.81 2.74
N ARG A 54 15.21 -2.53 2.80
CA ARG A 54 14.72 -1.73 1.66
C ARG A 54 13.61 -2.43 0.89
N LYS A 55 12.64 -2.99 1.61
CA LYS A 55 11.57 -3.82 1.05
C LYS A 55 10.20 -3.27 1.45
N SER A 56 9.38 -3.00 0.45
CA SER A 56 7.97 -2.65 0.65
C SER A 56 7.08 -3.82 0.27
N ILE A 57 6.10 -4.13 1.12
CA ILE A 57 5.05 -5.12 0.87
C ILE A 57 3.71 -4.39 0.96
N TYR A 58 2.91 -4.50 -0.09
CA TYR A 58 1.60 -3.85 -0.18
C TYR A 58 0.50 -4.86 0.09
N PHE A 59 -0.48 -4.44 0.89
CA PHE A 59 -1.60 -5.25 1.32
C PHE A 59 -2.93 -4.58 1.00
N ILE A 60 -3.94 -5.38 0.70
CA ILE A 60 -5.35 -4.96 0.66
C ILE A 60 -6.08 -5.61 1.83
N PHE A 61 -6.74 -4.80 2.66
CA PHE A 61 -7.64 -5.23 3.73
C PHE A 61 -9.08 -5.03 3.30
N ASN A 62 -9.83 -6.12 3.24
CA ASN A 62 -11.25 -6.10 2.95
C ASN A 62 -12.03 -5.86 4.25
N LEU A 63 -12.69 -4.71 4.38
CA LEU A 63 -13.39 -4.33 5.59
C LEU A 63 -14.60 -5.22 5.89
N ARG A 64 -15.22 -5.79 4.85
CA ARG A 64 -16.37 -6.69 5.00
C ARG A 64 -15.95 -8.06 5.50
N GLU A 65 -14.85 -8.59 4.96
CA GLU A 65 -14.33 -9.92 5.33
C GLU A 65 -13.51 -9.85 6.62
N GLY A 66 -12.94 -8.68 6.94
CA GLY A 66 -12.07 -8.51 8.08
C GLY A 66 -10.71 -9.19 7.93
N ASP A 67 -10.26 -9.41 6.69
CA ASP A 67 -8.99 -10.06 6.36
C ASP A 67 -8.19 -9.26 5.32
N TYR A 68 -6.86 -9.43 5.32
CA TYR A 68 -5.94 -8.79 4.38
C TYR A 68 -5.09 -9.79 3.62
N LYS A 69 -4.69 -9.41 2.41
CA LYS A 69 -3.77 -10.19 1.56
C LYS A 69 -2.71 -9.30 0.92
N ILE A 70 -1.56 -9.90 0.62
CA ILE A 70 -0.50 -9.26 -0.15
C ILE A 70 -0.96 -9.08 -1.60
N ILE A 71 -0.74 -7.88 -2.16
CA ILE A 71 -1.03 -7.57 -3.56
C ILE A 71 0.23 -7.26 -4.37
N HIS A 72 1.31 -6.81 -3.73
CA HIS A 72 2.56 -6.54 -4.41
C HIS A 72 3.74 -6.47 -3.43
N SER A 73 4.97 -6.59 -3.94
CA SER A 73 6.17 -6.23 -3.18
C SER A 73 7.25 -5.64 -4.09
N VAL A 74 8.04 -4.73 -3.53
CA VAL A 74 9.12 -4.02 -4.22
C VAL A 74 10.38 -4.11 -3.35
N LEU A 75 11.53 -4.33 -4.00
CA LEU A 75 12.85 -4.36 -3.38
C LEU A 75 13.65 -3.11 -3.75
N ASN A 76 14.69 -2.85 -2.97
CA ASN A 76 15.60 -1.71 -3.15
C ASN A 76 14.89 -0.35 -3.07
N VAL A 77 13.83 -0.28 -2.28
CA VAL A 77 13.05 0.94 -2.08
C VAL A 77 13.90 1.98 -1.34
N ASN A 78 13.85 3.24 -1.76
CA ASN A 78 14.54 4.32 -1.05
C ASN A 78 13.85 4.55 0.31
N PRO A 79 14.59 4.81 1.41
CA PRO A 79 13.98 5.08 2.71
C PRO A 79 12.93 6.18 2.69
N ILE A 80 13.16 7.21 1.88
CA ILE A 80 12.20 8.29 1.62
C ILE A 80 11.58 8.02 0.24
N HIS A 81 10.33 7.56 0.25
CA HIS A 81 9.52 7.33 -0.94
C HIS A 81 8.04 7.55 -0.60
N TYR A 82 7.19 7.62 -1.62
CA TYR A 82 5.76 7.84 -1.42
C TYR A 82 4.93 6.96 -2.32
N THR A 83 3.92 6.29 -1.76
CA THR A 83 2.96 5.49 -2.52
C THR A 83 1.66 6.26 -2.69
N GLN A 84 1.15 6.33 -3.91
CA GLN A 84 -0.16 6.92 -4.18
C GLN A 84 -1.13 5.90 -4.74
N ILE A 85 -2.37 6.02 -4.31
CA ILE A 85 -3.42 5.11 -4.74
C ILE A 85 -4.71 5.89 -4.98
N ALA A 86 -5.29 5.68 -6.16
CA ALA A 86 -6.63 6.15 -6.52
C ALA A 86 -7.52 4.96 -6.90
N ARG A 87 -8.82 5.06 -6.64
CA ARG A 87 -9.80 4.04 -7.05
C ARG A 87 -10.76 4.62 -8.08
N GLN A 88 -11.04 3.85 -9.13
CA GLN A 88 -12.18 4.08 -10.00
C GLN A 88 -12.91 2.76 -10.25
N GLY A 89 -14.14 2.66 -9.74
CA GLY A 89 -14.92 1.42 -9.80
C GLY A 89 -14.16 0.25 -9.19
N ASN A 90 -13.88 -0.76 -10.02
CA ASN A 90 -13.20 -1.99 -9.61
C ASN A 90 -11.68 -1.95 -9.82
N LYS A 91 -11.10 -0.79 -10.12
CA LYS A 91 -9.66 -0.66 -10.33
C LYS A 91 -9.03 0.25 -9.30
N LEU A 92 -7.90 -0.20 -8.76
CA LEU A 92 -6.94 0.63 -8.04
C LEU A 92 -5.81 1.01 -9.00
N TYR A 93 -5.44 2.28 -8.98
CA TYR A 93 -4.29 2.84 -9.69
C TYR A 93 -3.24 3.18 -8.65
N MET A 94 -2.13 2.43 -8.66
CA MET A 94 -1.12 2.48 -7.63
C MET A 94 0.20 2.98 -8.23
N ASN A 95 0.70 4.11 -7.74
CA ASN A 95 2.02 4.60 -8.05
C ASN A 95 2.96 4.21 -6.93
N MET A 96 3.91 3.34 -7.24
CA MET A 96 4.84 2.76 -6.28
C MET A 96 6.26 3.03 -6.73
N PHE A 97 7.16 3.17 -5.76
CA PHE A 97 8.58 3.34 -6.02
C PHE A 97 9.11 2.21 -6.90
N TYR A 98 10.07 2.52 -7.77
CA TYR A 98 10.73 1.51 -8.60
C TYR A 98 12.26 1.55 -8.48
N LYS A 99 12.93 2.61 -8.97
CA LYS A 99 14.39 2.74 -8.94
C LYS A 99 14.79 4.20 -9.06
N SER A 100 15.89 4.64 -8.43
CA SER A 100 16.49 5.97 -8.68
C SER A 100 15.48 7.13 -8.67
N ASP A 101 14.58 7.15 -7.69
CA ASP A 101 13.49 8.15 -7.55
C ASP A 101 12.44 8.13 -8.68
N ILE A 102 12.46 7.11 -9.52
CA ILE A 102 11.46 6.81 -10.54
C ILE A 102 10.37 5.93 -9.93
N TYR A 103 9.14 6.27 -10.28
CA TYR A 103 7.93 5.54 -9.93
C TYR A 103 7.37 4.78 -11.12
N ARG A 104 6.58 3.76 -10.81
CA ARG A 104 5.83 2.99 -11.78
C ARG A 104 4.36 2.97 -11.39
N THR A 105 3.50 3.16 -12.38
CA THR A 105 2.05 3.13 -12.18
C THR A 105 1.50 1.76 -12.56
N TYR A 106 0.76 1.17 -11.65
CA TYR A 106 0.09 -0.11 -11.78
C TYR A 106 -1.42 0.07 -11.76
N SER A 107 -2.15 -0.76 -12.50
CA SER A 107 -3.58 -0.99 -12.30
C SER A 107 -3.78 -2.35 -11.64
N PHE A 108 -4.51 -2.38 -10.52
CA PHE A 108 -4.93 -3.60 -9.84
C PHE A 108 -6.45 -3.75 -9.95
N ASP A 109 -6.90 -4.89 -10.47
CA ASP A 109 -8.31 -5.22 -10.59
C ASP A 109 -8.82 -5.89 -9.30
N LEU A 110 -9.81 -5.26 -8.64
CA LEU A 110 -10.36 -5.71 -7.37
C LEU A 110 -11.15 -7.03 -7.49
N LEU A 111 -11.72 -7.34 -8.66
CA LEU A 111 -12.49 -8.56 -8.87
C LEU A 111 -11.56 -9.74 -9.14
N SER A 112 -10.59 -9.57 -10.04
CA SER A 112 -9.73 -10.67 -10.47
C SER A 112 -8.44 -10.77 -9.64
N GLY A 113 -8.07 -9.74 -8.89
CA GLY A 113 -6.80 -9.65 -8.17
C GLY A 113 -5.57 -9.47 -9.08
N ASN A 114 -5.77 -9.13 -10.36
CA ASN A 114 -4.68 -9.03 -11.32
C ASN A 114 -4.06 -7.64 -11.29
N MET A 115 -2.72 -7.60 -11.27
CA MET A 115 -1.94 -6.37 -11.38
C MET A 115 -1.30 -6.24 -12.76
N LYS A 116 -1.34 -5.04 -13.35
CA LYS A 116 -0.71 -4.71 -14.63
C LYS A 116 0.03 -3.39 -14.53
N VAL A 117 1.20 -3.28 -15.16
CA VAL A 117 1.91 -2.00 -15.34
C VAL A 117 1.23 -1.19 -16.45
N ILE A 118 0.90 0.07 -16.17
CA ILE A 118 0.28 0.99 -17.14
C ILE A 118 1.18 2.16 -17.53
N GLU A 119 2.11 2.56 -16.66
CA GLU A 119 3.21 3.49 -16.98
C GLU A 119 4.48 2.99 -16.29
N LYS A 120 5.60 2.91 -17.04
CA LYS A 120 6.83 2.26 -16.59
C LYS A 120 7.73 3.16 -15.76
N GLU A 121 7.81 4.44 -16.11
CA GLU A 121 8.74 5.40 -15.52
C GLU A 121 8.11 6.80 -15.48
N ASN A 122 7.83 7.30 -14.28
CA ASN A 122 7.41 8.68 -14.04
C ASN A 122 8.12 9.26 -12.80
N SER A 123 8.21 10.58 -12.72
CA SER A 123 8.94 11.30 -11.68
C SER A 123 8.00 11.93 -10.63
N SER A 124 6.74 11.49 -10.55
CA SER A 124 5.70 12.32 -9.96
C SER A 124 4.60 11.58 -9.21
N HIS A 125 3.59 12.37 -8.84
CA HIS A 125 2.35 11.99 -8.20
C HIS A 125 1.25 11.79 -9.26
N PRO A 126 1.14 10.61 -9.91
CA PRO A 126 0.17 10.45 -10.98
C PRO A 126 -1.25 10.50 -10.43
N ILE A 127 -2.06 11.35 -11.04
CA ILE A 127 -3.48 11.44 -10.74
C ILE A 127 -4.23 10.64 -11.79
N TYR A 128 -5.03 9.67 -11.35
CA TYR A 128 -5.98 9.01 -12.23
C TYR A 128 -7.32 9.75 -12.20
N PHE A 129 -7.79 10.21 -13.36
CA PHE A 129 -9.08 10.88 -13.49
C PHE A 129 -9.71 10.64 -14.86
N ASN A 130 -10.98 10.23 -14.84
CA ASN A 130 -11.81 10.06 -16.04
C ASN A 130 -11.13 9.28 -17.17
N GLY A 131 -10.64 8.07 -16.91
CA GLY A 131 -9.98 7.25 -17.92
C GLY A 131 -8.48 7.53 -18.15
N ASN A 132 -7.96 8.64 -17.61
CA ASN A 132 -6.61 9.12 -17.92
C ASN A 132 -5.70 9.11 -16.68
N VAL A 133 -4.39 8.94 -16.90
CA VAL A 133 -3.34 9.11 -15.88
C VAL A 133 -2.55 10.38 -16.22
N TYR A 134 -2.51 11.33 -15.29
CA TYR A 134 -1.76 12.59 -15.42
C TYR A 134 -0.50 12.49 -14.57
N PHE A 135 0.68 12.68 -15.15
CA PHE A 135 1.97 12.54 -14.46
C PHE A 135 3.04 13.46 -15.07
N ASN A 136 4.07 13.78 -14.28
CA ASN A 136 5.30 14.38 -14.79
C ASN A 136 6.28 13.29 -15.17
N ARG A 137 7.01 13.55 -16.25
CA ARG A 137 8.11 12.73 -16.73
C ARG A 137 9.41 13.47 -16.50
#